data_AF-A0A8B8F637-F1
#
_entry.id   AF-A0A8B8F637-F1
#
_cell.length_a   1.000
_cell.length_b   1.000
_cell.length_c   1.000
_cell.angle_alpha   90.00
_cell.angle_beta   90.00
_cell.angle_gamma   90.00
#
_symmetry.space_group_name_H-M   'P 1'
#
loop_
_entity.id
_entity.type
_entity.pdbx_description
1 polymer ?
#
loop_
_entity_poly.entity_id
_entity_poly.type
_entity_poly.pdbx_seq_one_letter_code
_entity_poly.pdbx_strand_id
1 'polypeptide(L)'
;MWPELKIVHGKPRHSQSQGSVERANQDIENMLATWLTDNRTKKWSEGLKFIQFMKNCSLHSGIKFSPYEVMFGTKAKIGLKSTLLPINIISDLRTEEDLETALNSISTTSNSNNDIENTEAVPLRIKSICESRNESLKNLKV
;
A
#
# COMPACT_ATOMS: atom_id res chain seq x y z
N MET A 1 27.90 10.99 -2.31
CA MET A 1 27.33 9.91 -1.45
C MET A 1 26.80 10.60 -0.19
N TRP A 2 25.60 10.24 0.31
CA TRP A 2 25.04 10.92 1.48
C TRP A 2 25.93 10.72 2.72
N PRO A 3 26.39 11.79 3.41
CA PRO A 3 27.37 11.67 4.50
C PRO A 3 26.90 10.81 5.67
N GLU A 4 25.59 10.74 5.90
CA GLU A 4 24.97 9.99 7.00
C GLU A 4 24.59 8.54 6.63
N LEU A 5 24.82 8.13 5.37
CA LEU A 5 24.45 6.79 4.90
C LEU A 5 25.40 5.74 5.47
N LYS A 6 24.92 4.95 6.44
CA LYS A 6 25.63 3.79 6.97
C LYS A 6 25.25 2.51 6.22
N ILE A 7 26.20 1.90 5.52
CA ILE A 7 26.03 0.59 4.88
C ILE A 7 26.25 -0.51 5.91
N VAL A 8 25.26 -1.39 6.07
CA VAL A 8 25.34 -2.58 6.94
C VAL A 8 25.33 -3.82 6.07
N HIS A 9 26.36 -4.65 6.19
CA HIS A 9 26.52 -5.87 5.40
C HIS A 9 25.92 -7.08 6.12
N GLY A 10 25.26 -7.96 5.37
CA GLY A 10 24.84 -9.27 5.87
C GLY A 10 26.04 -10.19 6.13
N LYS A 11 25.87 -11.18 7.01
CA LYS A 11 26.90 -12.19 7.25
C LYS A 11 27.06 -13.08 5.99
N PRO A 12 28.29 -13.37 5.54
CA PRO A 12 28.52 -14.30 4.43
C PRO A 12 27.81 -15.64 4.69
N ARG A 13 27.00 -16.10 3.72
CA ARG A 13 26.29 -17.39 3.76
C ARG A 13 25.31 -17.58 4.94
N HIS A 14 24.86 -16.50 5.58
CA HIS A 14 23.86 -16.53 6.64
C HIS A 14 22.62 -15.73 6.23
N SER A 15 21.80 -16.34 5.37
CA SER A 15 20.52 -15.82 4.87
C SER A 15 19.47 -15.53 5.95
N GLN A 16 19.67 -16.01 7.18
CA GLN A 16 18.65 -15.91 8.22
C GLN A 16 18.32 -14.45 8.63
N SER A 17 19.29 -13.54 8.56
CA SER A 17 19.05 -12.09 8.75
C SER A 17 18.40 -11.41 7.53
N GLN A 18 18.30 -12.11 6.39
CA GLN A 18 17.76 -11.62 5.12
C GLN A 18 16.50 -12.36 4.67
N GLY A 19 16.02 -13.37 5.42
CA GLY A 19 14.91 -14.21 4.99
C GLY A 19 13.60 -13.45 4.71
N SER A 20 13.38 -12.28 5.32
CA SER A 20 12.23 -11.43 4.97
C SER A 20 12.38 -10.80 3.59
N VAL A 21 13.58 -10.34 3.25
CA VAL A 21 13.89 -9.77 1.93
C VAL A 21 13.84 -10.87 0.88
N GLU A 22 14.42 -12.05 1.16
CA GLU A 22 14.40 -13.19 0.25
C GLU A 22 12.97 -13.64 -0.07
N ARG A 23 12.08 -13.75 0.93
CA ARG A 23 10.65 -14.05 0.70
C ARG A 23 9.95 -12.97 -0.13
N ALA A 24 10.20 -11.70 0.18
CA ALA A 24 9.59 -10.60 -0.56
C ALA A 24 10.06 -10.57 -2.03
N ASN A 25 11.34 -10.87 -2.29
CA ASN A 25 11.87 -10.99 -3.64
C ASN A 25 11.23 -12.15 -4.40
N GLN A 26 11.08 -13.31 -3.76
CA GLN A 26 10.40 -14.45 -4.39
C GLN A 26 8.95 -14.12 -4.76
N ASP A 27 8.22 -13.41 -3.90
CA ASP A 27 6.87 -12.95 -4.21
C ASP A 27 6.85 -12.04 -5.46
N ILE A 28 7.79 -11.09 -5.55
CA ILE A 28 7.90 -10.18 -6.70
C ILE A 28 8.22 -10.95 -7.98
N GLU A 29 9.14 -11.91 -7.93
CA GLU A 29 9.47 -12.78 -9.06
C GLU A 29 8.26 -13.58 -9.54
N ASN A 30 7.52 -14.18 -8.61
CA ASN A 30 6.31 -14.95 -8.94
C ASN A 30 5.23 -14.04 -9.56
N MET A 31 4.98 -12.87 -8.98
CA MET A 31 4.04 -11.89 -9.51
C MET A 31 4.44 -11.42 -10.92
N LEU A 32 5.75 -11.23 -11.15
CA LEU A 32 6.27 -10.85 -12.45
C LEU A 32 6.11 -11.96 -13.48
N ALA A 33 6.40 -13.22 -13.12
CA ALA A 33 6.21 -14.36 -14.00
C ALA A 33 4.74 -14.52 -14.43
N THR A 34 3.80 -14.37 -13.48
CA THR A 34 2.36 -14.38 -13.77
C THR A 34 1.99 -13.23 -14.70
N TRP A 35 2.40 -11.99 -14.39
CA TRP A 35 2.07 -10.83 -15.22
C TRP A 35 2.59 -10.95 -16.65
N LEU A 36 3.82 -11.43 -16.85
CA LEU A 36 4.40 -11.66 -18.17
C LEU A 36 3.61 -12.71 -18.98
N THR A 37 3.16 -13.76 -18.30
CA THR A 37 2.37 -14.84 -18.90
C THR A 37 1.00 -14.32 -19.34
N ASP A 38 0.29 -13.61 -18.46
CA ASP A 38 -1.05 -13.07 -18.72
C ASP A 38 -1.03 -12.04 -19.87
N ASN A 39 0.02 -11.23 -19.94
CA ASN A 39 0.17 -10.19 -20.96
C ASN A 39 0.90 -10.67 -22.23
N ARG A 40 1.29 -11.94 -22.31
CA ARG A 40 2.02 -12.55 -23.44
C ARG A 40 3.21 -11.70 -23.92
N THR A 41 3.98 -11.18 -22.97
CA THR A 41 5.10 -10.26 -23.23
C THR A 41 6.34 -10.70 -22.49
N LYS A 42 7.51 -10.24 -22.95
CA LYS A 42 8.80 -10.39 -22.24
C LYS A 42 9.27 -9.08 -21.61
N LYS A 43 8.49 -8.00 -21.75
CA LYS A 43 8.84 -6.66 -21.29
C LYS A 43 8.56 -6.50 -19.79
N TRP A 44 9.40 -7.11 -18.97
CA TRP A 44 9.26 -7.10 -17.51
C TRP A 44 9.22 -5.69 -16.92
N SER A 45 9.93 -4.74 -17.51
CA SER A 45 9.98 -3.35 -17.05
C SER A 45 8.63 -2.65 -17.12
N GLU A 46 7.77 -3.00 -18.09
CA GLU A 46 6.41 -2.45 -18.20
C GLU A 46 5.50 -2.97 -17.06
N GLY A 47 5.75 -4.20 -16.60
CA GLY A 47 5.00 -4.87 -15.52
C GLY A 47 5.34 -4.37 -14.12
N LEU A 48 6.57 -3.88 -13.90
CA LEU A 48 7.07 -3.53 -12.56
C LEU A 48 6.17 -2.57 -11.79
N LYS A 49 5.65 -1.53 -12.44
CA LYS A 49 4.77 -0.54 -11.79
C LYS A 49 3.50 -1.18 -11.23
N PHE A 50 2.94 -2.16 -11.94
CA PHE A 50 1.74 -2.88 -11.51
C PHE A 50 2.06 -3.81 -10.36
N ILE A 51 3.14 -4.59 -10.47
CA ILE A 51 3.58 -5.54 -9.45
C ILE A 51 3.94 -4.83 -8.14
N GLN A 52 4.70 -3.74 -8.23
CA GLN A 52 5.05 -2.92 -7.08
C GLN A 52 3.80 -2.41 -6.37
N PHE A 53 2.85 -1.85 -7.13
CA PHE A 53 1.60 -1.36 -6.56
C PHE A 53 0.79 -2.49 -5.91
N MET A 54 0.60 -3.61 -6.61
CA MET A 54 -0.12 -4.77 -6.10
C MET A 54 0.53 -5.32 -4.82
N LYS A 55 1.86 -5.45 -4.79
CA LYS A 55 2.58 -5.96 -3.62
C LYS A 55 2.46 -5.01 -2.43
N ASN A 56 2.57 -3.70 -2.67
CA ASN A 56 2.42 -2.69 -1.63
C ASN A 56 0.98 -2.55 -1.12
N CYS A 57 -0.03 -2.89 -1.92
CA CYS A 57 -1.44 -2.86 -1.52
C CYS A 57 -1.92 -4.19 -0.92
N SER A 58 -1.13 -5.26 -1.01
CA SER A 58 -1.50 -6.58 -0.49
C SER A 58 -1.40 -6.62 1.04
N LEU A 59 -2.36 -7.29 1.67
CA LEU A 59 -2.39 -7.48 3.12
C LEU A 59 -1.20 -8.33 3.56
N HIS A 60 -0.35 -7.79 4.43
CA HIS A 60 0.76 -8.55 4.98
C HIS A 60 0.33 -9.26 6.28
N SER A 61 0.42 -10.59 6.29
CA SER A 61 -0.11 -11.46 7.35
C SER A 61 0.42 -11.17 8.76
N GLY A 62 1.68 -10.74 8.87
CA GLY A 62 2.30 -10.41 10.16
C GLY A 62 1.80 -9.11 10.79
N ILE A 63 1.76 -8.02 10.00
CA ILE A 63 1.36 -6.68 10.47
C ILE A 63 -0.14 -6.41 10.35
N LYS A 64 -0.91 -7.28 9.66
CA LYS A 64 -2.36 -7.14 9.42
C LYS A 64 -2.77 -5.88 8.65
N PHE A 65 -1.81 -5.22 8.02
CA PHE A 65 -2.00 -4.07 7.13
C PHE A 65 -1.22 -4.27 5.84
N SER A 66 -1.56 -3.51 4.82
CA SER A 66 -0.72 -3.42 3.62
C SER A 66 0.52 -2.55 3.89
N PRO A 67 1.67 -2.81 3.24
CA PRO A 67 2.83 -1.92 3.30
C PRO A 67 2.51 -0.47 2.97
N TYR A 68 1.59 -0.24 2.02
CA TYR A 68 1.10 1.08 1.65
C TYR A 68 0.41 1.78 2.84
N GLU A 69 -0.52 1.10 3.51
CA GLU A 69 -1.20 1.65 4.70
C GLU A 69 -0.22 1.97 5.82
N VAL A 70 0.78 1.12 6.03
CA VAL A 70 1.81 1.37 7.06
C VAL A 70 2.68 2.58 6.71
N MET A 71 2.94 2.82 5.41
CA MET A 71 3.78 3.92 4.98
C MET A 71 3.04 5.26 4.92
N PHE A 72 1.79 5.26 4.47
CA PHE A 72 1.02 6.47 4.20
C PHE A 72 -0.13 6.73 5.17
N GLY A 73 -0.43 5.80 6.08
CA GLY A 73 -1.51 5.93 7.07
C GLY A 73 -2.93 5.80 6.50
N THR A 74 -3.08 5.52 5.20
CA THR A 74 -4.37 5.40 4.52
C THR A 74 -4.35 4.25 3.51
N LYS A 75 -5.53 3.76 3.15
CA LYS A 75 -5.67 2.74 2.10
C LYS A 75 -5.32 3.32 0.74
N ALA A 76 -4.67 2.51 -0.09
CA ALA A 76 -4.41 2.88 -1.47
C ALA A 76 -5.74 3.11 -2.20
N LYS A 77 -5.84 4.25 -2.90
CA LYS A 77 -7.01 4.58 -3.71
C LYS A 77 -6.84 4.00 -5.12
N ILE A 78 -7.79 3.18 -5.55
CA ILE A 78 -7.81 2.45 -6.82
C ILE A 78 -9.02 2.92 -7.63
N GLY A 79 -8.77 3.91 -8.50
CA GLY A 79 -9.79 4.49 -9.38
C GLY A 79 -11.03 4.99 -8.63
N LEU A 80 -12.17 5.00 -9.33
CA LEU A 80 -13.44 5.49 -8.78
C LEU A 80 -14.01 4.61 -7.67
N LYS A 81 -13.63 3.32 -7.62
CA LYS A 81 -14.07 2.39 -6.56
C LYS A 81 -13.57 2.77 -5.17
N SER A 82 -12.54 3.60 -5.08
CA SER A 82 -12.02 4.12 -3.81
C SER A 82 -12.55 5.50 -3.45
N THR A 83 -13.47 6.03 -4.24
CA THR A 83 -14.22 7.23 -3.88
C THR A 83 -15.41 6.87 -3.00
N LEU A 84 -16.05 7.88 -2.43
CA LEU A 84 -17.30 7.73 -1.68
C LEU A 84 -18.52 7.64 -2.61
N LEU A 85 -18.31 7.58 -3.94
CA LEU A 85 -19.39 7.50 -4.90
C LEU A 85 -20.11 6.16 -4.80
N PRO A 86 -21.45 6.16 -4.71
CA PRO A 86 -22.26 4.97 -4.84
C PRO A 86 -21.96 4.22 -6.15
N ILE A 87 -21.96 2.89 -6.10
CA ILE A 87 -21.65 2.02 -7.25
C ILE A 87 -22.58 2.27 -8.45
N ASN A 88 -23.86 2.57 -8.20
CA ASN A 88 -24.82 2.91 -9.24
C ASN A 88 -24.47 4.22 -9.95
N ILE A 89 -23.93 5.21 -9.24
CA ILE A 89 -23.46 6.45 -9.88
C ILE A 89 -22.25 6.13 -10.75
N ILE A 90 -21.29 5.36 -10.22
CA ILE A 90 -20.07 4.98 -10.98
C ILE A 90 -20.41 4.24 -12.29
N SER A 91 -21.44 3.39 -12.32
CA SER A 91 -21.84 2.67 -13.54
C SER A 91 -22.46 3.56 -14.61
N ASP A 92 -23.03 4.70 -14.21
CA ASP A 92 -23.75 5.60 -15.10
C ASP A 92 -22.86 6.72 -15.67
N LEU A 93 -21.69 6.97 -15.06
CA LEU A 93 -20.73 7.98 -15.53
C LEU A 93 -20.30 7.73 -16.98
N ARG A 94 -20.48 8.73 -17.85
CA ARG A 94 -20.05 8.69 -19.26
C ARG A 94 -18.99 9.72 -19.59
N THR A 95 -19.06 10.90 -18.99
CA THR A 95 -18.12 12.00 -19.25
C THR A 95 -17.43 12.52 -18.00
N GLU A 96 -16.44 13.39 -18.18
CA GLU A 96 -15.75 14.06 -17.08
C GLU A 96 -16.71 14.99 -16.32
N GLU A 97 -17.64 15.64 -17.02
CA GLU A 97 -18.65 16.52 -16.44
C GLU A 97 -19.63 15.76 -15.53
N ASP A 98 -20.00 14.52 -15.90
CA ASP A 98 -20.82 13.65 -15.05
C ASP A 98 -20.12 13.37 -13.71
N LEU A 99 -18.81 13.10 -13.77
CA LEU A 99 -17.99 12.82 -12.59
C LEU A 99 -17.86 14.04 -11.70
N GLU A 100 -17.61 15.21 -12.29
CA GLU A 100 -17.50 16.47 -11.55
C GLU A 100 -18.81 16.82 -10.84
N THR A 101 -19.94 16.66 -11.52
CA THR A 101 -21.28 16.87 -10.95
C THR A 101 -21.53 15.92 -9.78
N ALA A 102 -21.19 14.64 -9.94
CA ALA A 102 -21.33 13.64 -8.89
C ALA A 102 -20.47 13.97 -7.65
N LEU A 103 -19.22 14.39 -7.83
CA LEU A 103 -18.35 14.77 -6.71
C LEU A 103 -18.83 16.04 -6.00
N ASN A 104 -19.32 17.04 -6.74
CA ASN A 104 -19.83 18.30 -6.17
C ASN A 104 -21.11 18.10 -5.36
N SER A 105 -21.94 17.11 -5.72
CA SER A 105 -23.12 16.76 -4.91
C SER A 105 -22.74 16.14 -3.54
N ILE A 106 -21.60 15.45 -3.47
CA ILE A 106 -21.10 14.89 -2.20
C ILE A 106 -20.54 16.00 -1.31
N SER A 107 -19.73 16.90 -1.86
CA SER A 107 -19.08 17.96 -1.08
C SER A 107 -20.10 18.91 -0.42
N THR A 108 -21.18 19.23 -1.14
CA THR A 108 -22.32 20.00 -0.60
C THR A 108 -23.07 19.27 0.51
N THR A 109 -23.19 17.95 0.44
CA THR A 109 -23.84 17.13 1.47
C THR A 109 -22.98 17.04 2.74
N SER A 110 -21.66 16.90 2.61
CA SER A 110 -20.73 16.84 3.75
C SER A 110 -20.63 18.14 4.55
N ASN A 111 -20.87 19.31 3.95
CA ASN A 111 -20.89 20.58 4.68
C ASN A 111 -22.12 20.76 5.61
N SER A 112 -23.11 19.86 5.53
CA SER A 112 -24.31 19.90 6.37
C SER A 112 -24.31 18.91 7.53
N ASN A 113 -23.37 17.94 7.55
CA ASN A 113 -23.27 16.91 8.59
C ASN A 113 -21.87 16.92 9.23
N ASN A 114 -21.62 17.89 10.11
CA ASN A 114 -20.53 17.82 11.07
C ASN A 114 -20.93 16.87 12.21
N ASP A 115 -20.88 15.56 11.99
CA ASP A 115 -20.99 14.58 13.07
C ASP A 115 -19.86 13.54 12.99
N ILE A 116 -18.80 13.86 13.75
CA ILE A 116 -17.90 12.95 14.49
C ILE A 116 -17.21 11.86 13.64
N GLU A 117 -16.13 12.23 12.94
CA GLU A 117 -15.07 11.26 12.65
C GLU A 117 -14.29 10.97 13.94
N ASN A 118 -14.40 9.72 14.40
CA ASN A 118 -13.70 9.12 15.53
C ASN A 118 -12.16 9.30 15.40
N THR A 119 -11.66 10.43 15.90
CA THR A 119 -10.27 10.87 15.78
C THR A 119 -9.34 10.19 16.82
N GLU A 120 -9.89 9.45 17.79
CA GLU A 120 -9.11 8.79 18.85
C GLU A 120 -8.52 7.42 18.43
N ALA A 121 -9.04 6.80 17.36
CA ALA A 121 -8.55 5.49 16.90
C ALA A 121 -7.23 5.56 16.12
N VAL A 122 -6.92 6.69 15.48
CA VAL A 122 -5.70 6.87 14.68
C VAL A 122 -4.44 7.00 15.56
N PRO A 123 -4.44 7.78 16.67
CA PRO A 123 -3.31 7.83 17.60
C PRO A 123 -2.96 6.48 18.23
N LEU A 124 -3.97 5.71 18.66
CA LEU A 124 -3.76 4.36 19.22
C LEU A 124 -3.18 3.39 18.18
N ARG A 125 -3.60 3.52 16.91
CA ARG A 125 -3.12 2.73 15.77
C ARG A 125 -1.67 3.05 15.40
N ILE A 126 -1.28 4.32 15.37
CA ILE A 126 0.12 4.72 15.10
C ILE A 126 1.05 4.20 16.21
N LYS A 127 0.59 4.22 17.47
CA LYS A 127 1.34 3.72 18.61
C LYS A 127 1.65 2.22 18.50
N SER A 128 0.66 1.41 18.12
CA SER A 128 0.83 -0.04 17.86
C SER A 128 1.83 -0.34 16.72
N ILE A 129 1.82 0.47 15.65
CA ILE A 129 2.77 0.33 14.53
C ILE A 129 4.19 0.68 14.99
N CYS A 130 4.36 1.77 15.74
CA CYS A 130 5.66 2.16 16.31
C CYS A 130 6.21 1.08 17.26
N GLU A 131 5.36 0.49 18.09
CA GLU A 131 5.73 -0.61 18.99
C GLU A 131 6.20 -1.84 18.22
N SER A 132 5.45 -2.27 17.19
CA SER A 132 5.82 -3.40 16.34
C SER A 132 7.15 -3.17 15.60
N ARG A 133 7.40 -1.94 15.14
CA ARG A 133 8.68 -1.54 14.51
C ARG A 133 9.83 -1.56 15.51
N ASN A 134 9.62 -1.07 16.72
CA ASN A 134 10.63 -1.10 17.78
C ASN A 134 10.98 -2.52 18.23
N GLU A 135 10.00 -3.42 18.31
CA GLU A 135 10.22 -4.82 18.64
C GLU A 135 11.00 -5.54 17.54
N SER A 136 10.66 -5.26 16.27
CA SER A 136 11.43 -5.76 15.12
C SER A 136 12.87 -5.26 15.13
N LEU A 137 13.11 -4.00 15.50
CA LEU A 137 14.45 -3.42 15.67
C LEU A 137 15.25 -4.06 16.81
N LYS A 138 14.60 -4.45 17.92
CA LYS A 138 15.25 -5.19 19.01
C LYS A 138 15.71 -6.58 18.54
N ASN A 139 14.87 -7.27 17.77
CA ASN A 139 15.19 -8.58 17.20
C ASN A 139 16.31 -8.54 16.15
N LEU A 140 16.59 -7.36 15.59
CA LEU A 140 17.71 -7.10 14.67
C LEU A 140 19.03 -6.77 15.39
N LYS A 141 19.02 -6.48 16.70
CA LYS A 141 20.23 -6.30 17.51
C LYS A 141 20.71 -7.65 18.05
N VAL A 142 21.31 -8.47 17.18
CA VAL A 142 22.12 -9.64 17.54
C VAL A 142 23.52 -9.47 16.97
#